data_AF-A0A439PKD5-F1
#
_entry.id   AF-A0A439PKD5-F1
#
_cell.length_a   1.000
_cell.length_b   1.000
_cell.length_c   1.000
_cell.angle_alpha   90.00
_cell.angle_beta   90.00
_cell.angle_gamma   90.00
#
_symmetry.space_group_name_H-M   'P 1'
#
loop_
_entity.id
_entity.type
_entity.pdbx_description
1 polymer ?
#
loop_
_entity_poly.entity_id
_entity_poly.type
_entity_poly.pdbx_seq_one_letter_code
_entity_poly.pdbx_strand_id
1 'polypeptide(L)'
;MMINGSSLPPGYVQHEDGNGYAYMSESGRIAVRGSAVGDHLFQSSKFGTLNISAVSRELKRMKAKPLRAKLDAALKDHIRLVEIDESQVTQMTRKRRDEPVISIMASDGVNIIDGHHRLARRFADGLGFFNMYMVPGQLALHAQVQTYMQTSQGGWVRVQTGPTDDEIQAAVSDSLRMMIATMRANGVAL
;
A
#
# COMPACT_ATOMS: atom_id res chain seq x y z
N MET A 1 -2.81 26.62 -6.75
CA MET A 1 -2.47 26.92 -5.34
C MET A 1 -1.48 25.86 -4.90
N MET A 2 -0.19 26.19 -4.87
CA MET A 2 0.86 25.30 -4.35
C MET A 2 0.90 25.45 -2.83
N ILE A 3 0.67 24.37 -2.09
CA ILE A 3 0.85 24.35 -0.64
C ILE A 3 2.33 24.01 -0.41
N ASN A 4 3.14 25.05 -0.21
CA ASN A 4 4.49 24.95 0.34
C ASN A 4 4.41 24.84 1.87
N GLY A 5 5.18 23.92 2.44
CA GLY A 5 5.61 23.96 3.84
C GLY A 5 4.77 23.13 4.82
N SER A 6 4.81 21.80 4.74
CA SER A 6 4.57 21.00 5.95
C SER A 6 5.84 21.04 6.80
N SER A 7 5.88 21.93 7.81
CA SER A 7 6.88 21.80 8.86
C SER A 7 6.72 20.41 9.48
N LEU A 8 7.81 19.65 9.52
CA LEU A 8 7.82 18.34 10.14
C LEU A 8 7.29 18.45 11.58
N PRO A 9 6.55 17.44 12.09
CA PRO A 9 6.19 17.42 13.49
C PRO A 9 7.44 17.60 14.37
N PRO A 10 7.34 18.27 15.52
CA PRO A 10 8.49 18.49 16.39
C PRO A 10 9.23 17.19 16.70
N GLY A 11 10.56 17.21 16.57
CA GLY A 11 11.41 16.05 16.81
C GLY A 11 11.63 15.12 15.60
N TYR A 12 10.99 15.40 14.45
CA TYR A 12 11.22 14.66 13.21
C TYR A 12 12.26 15.37 12.35
N VAL A 13 13.22 14.61 11.83
CA VAL A 13 14.28 15.05 10.93
C VAL A 13 14.17 14.24 9.65
N GLN A 14 13.77 14.88 8.56
CA GLN A 14 13.73 14.22 7.25
C GLN A 14 15.16 13.93 6.77
N HIS A 15 15.36 12.77 6.16
CA HIS A 15 16.63 12.46 5.51
C HIS A 15 16.81 13.35 4.27
N GLU A 16 18.07 13.67 3.94
CA GLU A 16 18.42 14.59 2.85
C GLU A 16 17.92 14.13 1.47
N ASP A 17 17.83 12.82 1.27
CA ASP A 17 17.31 12.22 0.04
C ASP A 17 15.76 12.23 -0.04
N GLY A 18 15.09 12.76 0.97
CA GLY A 18 13.64 12.77 1.10
C GLY A 18 13.00 11.40 1.31
N ASN A 19 13.80 10.32 1.34
CA ASN A 19 13.34 8.93 1.39
C ASN A 19 13.42 8.34 2.80
N GLY A 20 12.96 9.10 3.77
CA GLY A 20 12.95 8.70 5.17
C GLY A 20 12.91 9.86 6.13
N TYR A 21 12.77 9.53 7.40
CA TYR A 21 12.87 10.47 8.50
C TYR A 21 13.36 9.76 9.75
N ALA A 22 13.93 10.51 10.69
CA ALA A 22 14.30 10.01 12.00
C ALA A 22 13.62 10.84 13.09
N TYR A 23 13.33 10.23 14.23
CA TYR A 23 12.76 10.90 15.39
C TYR A 23 13.21 10.25 16.69
N MET A 24 13.03 10.97 17.80
CA MET A 24 13.27 10.42 19.12
C MET A 24 12.02 9.76 19.69
N SER A 25 12.16 8.51 20.13
CA SER A 25 11.15 7.76 20.87
C SER A 25 11.65 7.46 22.29
N GLU A 26 10.76 6.94 23.15
CA GLU A 26 11.10 6.52 24.51
C GLU A 26 12.15 5.40 24.55
N SER A 27 12.19 4.55 23.53
CA SER A 27 13.15 3.45 23.40
C SER A 27 14.46 3.84 22.71
N GLY A 28 14.61 5.11 22.30
CA GLY A 28 15.78 5.61 21.59
C GLY A 28 15.46 6.22 20.24
N ARG A 29 16.49 6.49 19.44
CA ARG A 29 16.34 7.13 18.14
C ARG A 29 15.85 6.12 17.12
N ILE A 30 14.78 6.48 16.41
CA ILE A 30 14.19 5.66 15.36
C ILE A 30 14.45 6.34 14.02
N ALA A 31 14.79 5.56 12.99
CA ALA A 31 14.86 6.00 11.61
C ALA A 31 13.92 5.14 10.75
N VAL A 32 13.17 5.80 9.88
CA VAL A 32 12.24 5.20 8.94
C VAL A 32 12.78 5.47 7.54
N ARG A 33 12.84 4.43 6.70
CA ARG A 33 13.27 4.49 5.29
C ARG A 33 12.14 4.00 4.40
N GLY A 34 12.05 4.54 3.18
CA GLY A 34 10.97 4.19 2.25
C GLY A 34 9.68 5.01 2.45
N SER A 35 9.68 6.00 3.36
CA SER A 35 8.52 6.86 3.62
C SER A 35 8.95 8.28 3.98
N ALA A 36 8.30 9.27 3.36
CA ALA A 36 8.33 10.64 3.86
C ALA A 36 7.33 10.82 5.02
N VAL A 37 7.49 11.89 5.79
CA VAL A 37 6.47 12.28 6.77
C VAL A 37 5.18 12.67 6.04
N GLY A 38 4.05 12.13 6.49
CA GLY A 38 2.73 12.36 5.89
C GLY A 38 2.39 11.45 4.71
N ASP A 39 3.29 10.55 4.30
CA ASP A 39 2.93 9.50 3.36
C ASP A 39 1.89 8.54 3.96
N HIS A 40 1.00 8.00 3.13
CA HIS A 40 0.02 7.01 3.53
C HIS A 40 0.66 5.62 3.56
N LEU A 41 0.51 4.94 4.68
CA LEU A 41 1.08 3.62 4.91
C LEU A 41 -0.01 2.56 4.98
N PHE A 42 0.31 1.35 4.50
CA PHE A 42 -0.49 0.16 4.65
C PHE A 42 0.31 -0.88 5.42
N GLN A 43 -0.30 -1.49 6.44
CA GLN A 43 0.34 -2.53 7.24
C GLN A 43 -0.33 -3.87 6.97
N SER A 44 0.49 -4.90 6.74
CA SER A 44 0.03 -6.27 6.54
C SER A 44 1.05 -7.24 7.10
N SER A 45 0.57 -8.33 7.70
CA SER A 45 1.43 -9.45 8.09
C SER A 45 2.14 -10.10 6.90
N LYS A 46 1.59 -9.96 5.68
CA LYS A 46 2.10 -10.58 4.46
C LYS A 46 3.13 -9.73 3.73
N PHE A 47 2.99 -8.42 3.75
CA PHE A 47 3.85 -7.50 2.99
C PHE A 47 4.66 -6.55 3.87
N GLY A 48 4.50 -6.64 5.20
CA GLY A 48 5.05 -5.67 6.14
C GLY A 48 4.34 -4.32 6.01
N THR A 49 5.11 -3.24 6.16
CA THR A 49 4.60 -1.88 5.94
C THR A 49 4.93 -1.41 4.53
N LEU A 50 3.92 -0.97 3.78
CA LEU A 50 4.05 -0.44 2.42
C LEU A 50 3.69 1.04 2.37
N ASN A 51 4.44 1.80 1.57
CA ASN A 51 4.16 3.20 1.27
C ASN A 51 3.21 3.31 0.07
N ILE A 52 1.92 3.51 0.34
CA ILE A 52 0.87 3.65 -0.67
C ILE A 52 1.01 4.95 -1.46
N SER A 53 1.51 6.02 -0.83
CA SER A 53 1.81 7.26 -1.54
C SER A 53 2.88 7.06 -2.61
N ALA A 54 3.93 6.28 -2.32
CA ALA A 54 4.97 5.92 -3.28
C ALA A 54 4.40 5.10 -4.45
N VAL A 55 3.58 4.09 -4.16
CA VAL A 55 2.87 3.30 -5.19
C VAL A 55 2.00 4.20 -6.07
N SER A 56 1.27 5.13 -5.47
CA SER A 56 0.41 6.07 -6.20
C SER A 56 1.20 7.03 -7.09
N ARG A 57 2.35 7.52 -6.63
CA ARG A 57 3.26 8.34 -7.44
C ARG A 57 3.79 7.56 -8.64
N GLU A 58 4.17 6.31 -8.42
CA GLU A 58 4.70 5.43 -9.45
C GLU A 58 3.64 5.09 -10.53
N LEU A 59 2.42 4.77 -10.11
CA LEU A 59 1.29 4.56 -11.01
C LEU A 59 1.01 5.79 -11.89
N LYS A 60 1.08 7.00 -11.31
CA LYS A 60 0.94 8.26 -12.07
C LYS A 60 2.10 8.44 -13.06
N ARG A 61 3.34 8.19 -12.64
CA ARG A 61 4.54 8.29 -13.46
C ARG A 61 4.46 7.38 -14.69
N MET A 62 4.00 6.14 -14.49
CA MET A 62 3.80 5.16 -15.57
C MET A 62 2.56 5.43 -16.43
N LYS A 63 1.73 6.43 -16.08
CA LYS A 63 0.41 6.67 -16.71
C LYS A 63 -0.44 5.39 -16.74
N ALA A 64 -0.37 4.61 -15.66
CA ALA A 64 -1.12 3.37 -15.54
C ALA A 64 -2.62 3.65 -15.68
N LYS A 65 -3.34 2.75 -16.36
CA LYS A 65 -4.80 2.83 -16.49
C LYS A 65 -5.44 1.84 -15.53
N PRO A 66 -6.43 2.27 -14.72
CA PRO A 66 -7.11 1.35 -13.83
C PRO A 66 -7.99 0.39 -14.65
N LEU A 67 -8.06 -0.84 -14.17
CA LEU A 67 -8.93 -1.89 -14.68
C LEU A 67 -10.31 -1.77 -14.04
N ARG A 68 -11.35 -2.11 -14.79
CA ARG A 68 -12.72 -2.20 -14.26
C ARG A 68 -12.96 -3.61 -13.74
N ALA A 69 -13.30 -3.74 -12.46
CA ALA A 69 -13.60 -5.01 -11.82
C ALA A 69 -15.03 -5.04 -11.27
N LYS A 70 -15.61 -6.24 -11.14
CA LYS A 70 -16.95 -6.47 -10.59
C LYS A 70 -16.87 -6.50 -9.06
N LEU A 71 -17.85 -5.88 -8.40
CA LEU A 71 -18.09 -6.06 -6.97
C LEU A 71 -18.92 -7.34 -6.80
N ASP A 72 -18.30 -8.40 -6.29
CA ASP A 72 -18.96 -9.68 -6.03
C ASP A 72 -19.09 -9.98 -4.52
N ALA A 73 -19.70 -11.13 -4.20
CA ALA A 73 -19.94 -11.52 -2.82
C ALA A 73 -18.63 -11.84 -2.08
N ALA A 74 -17.64 -12.45 -2.75
CA ALA A 74 -16.35 -12.78 -2.15
C ALA A 74 -15.61 -11.52 -1.70
N LEU A 75 -15.62 -10.47 -2.53
CA LEU A 75 -15.03 -9.18 -2.18
C LEU A 75 -15.78 -8.47 -1.05
N LYS A 76 -17.12 -8.62 -1.00
CA LYS A 76 -17.92 -8.09 0.12
C LYS A 76 -17.52 -8.74 1.45
N ASP A 77 -17.31 -10.05 1.46
CA ASP A 77 -16.89 -10.78 2.66
C ASP A 77 -15.46 -10.44 3.04
N HIS A 78 -14.56 -10.25 2.08
CA HIS A 78 -13.20 -9.75 2.35
C HIS A 78 -13.21 -8.38 3.05
N ILE A 79 -14.01 -7.42 2.58
CA ILE A 79 -14.07 -6.07 3.17
C ILE A 79 -14.62 -6.10 4.60
N ARG A 80 -15.50 -7.05 4.94
CA ARG A 80 -16.03 -7.20 6.30
C ARG A 80 -14.98 -7.65 7.31
N LEU A 81 -13.88 -8.24 6.85
CA LEU A 81 -12.76 -8.66 7.71
C LEU A 81 -11.78 -7.52 7.99
N VAL A 82 -11.95 -6.36 7.34
CA VAL A 82 -11.10 -5.18 7.51
C VAL A 82 -11.84 -4.17 8.39
N GLU A 83 -11.10 -3.45 9.24
CA GLU A 83 -11.68 -2.37 10.03
C GLU A 83 -12.13 -1.23 9.10
N ILE A 84 -13.45 -1.02 9.05
CA ILE A 84 -14.08 0.05 8.27
C ILE A 84 -14.63 1.10 9.23
N ASP A 85 -14.16 2.33 9.04
CA ASP A 85 -14.70 3.51 9.70
C ASP A 85 -15.99 3.93 8.98
N GLU A 86 -17.14 3.61 9.58
CA GLU A 86 -18.45 3.91 9.03
C GLU A 86 -18.70 5.42 8.85
N SER A 87 -18.08 6.25 9.69
CA SER A 87 -18.19 7.71 9.58
C SER A 87 -17.52 8.21 8.30
N GLN A 88 -16.33 7.68 7.99
CA GLN A 88 -15.62 7.96 6.74
C GLN A 88 -16.39 7.46 5.53
N VAL A 89 -16.98 6.27 5.61
CA VAL A 89 -17.82 5.72 4.54
C VAL A 89 -18.99 6.65 4.27
N THR A 90 -19.72 7.06 5.30
CA THR A 90 -20.95 7.87 5.19
C THR A 90 -20.68 9.29 4.67
N GLN A 91 -19.59 9.92 5.12
CA GLN A 91 -19.20 11.27 4.72
C GLN A 91 -18.44 11.31 3.38
N MET A 92 -18.14 10.15 2.78
CA MET A 92 -17.38 10.07 1.54
C MET A 92 -18.12 10.72 0.36
N THR A 93 -17.41 11.61 -0.35
CA THR A 93 -17.93 12.20 -1.58
C THR A 93 -17.95 11.18 -2.73
N ARG A 94 -18.84 11.37 -3.72
CA ARG A 94 -18.87 10.54 -4.93
C ARG A 94 -17.52 10.53 -5.65
N LYS A 95 -16.85 11.69 -5.75
CA LYS A 95 -15.53 11.82 -6.36
C LYS A 95 -14.52 10.89 -5.69
N ARG A 96 -14.42 10.92 -4.35
CA ARG A 96 -13.51 10.06 -3.59
C ARG A 96 -13.89 8.58 -3.68
N ARG A 97 -15.18 8.25 -3.64
CA ARG A 97 -15.69 6.88 -3.83
C ARG A 97 -15.28 6.28 -5.19
N ASP A 98 -15.25 7.12 -6.23
CA ASP A 98 -14.97 6.70 -7.61
C ASP A 98 -13.46 6.66 -7.94
N GLU A 99 -12.59 7.10 -7.01
CA GLU A 99 -11.15 6.99 -7.18
C GLU A 99 -10.71 5.51 -7.22
N PRO A 100 -9.77 5.13 -8.10
CA PRO A 100 -9.35 3.74 -8.23
C PRO A 100 -8.71 3.20 -6.95
N VAL A 101 -9.09 1.99 -6.56
CA VAL A 101 -8.45 1.26 -5.46
C VAL A 101 -7.10 0.70 -5.91
N ILE A 102 -6.22 0.36 -4.98
CA ILE A 102 -4.92 -0.24 -5.31
C ILE A 102 -4.89 -1.65 -4.72
N SER A 103 -4.48 -2.59 -5.55
CA SER A 103 -4.34 -3.99 -5.19
C SER A 103 -2.99 -4.54 -5.64
N ILE A 104 -2.45 -5.49 -4.88
CA ILE A 104 -1.23 -6.23 -5.19
C ILE A 104 -1.60 -7.65 -5.60
N MET A 105 -1.01 -8.13 -6.69
CA MET A 105 -1.06 -9.55 -7.06
C MET A 105 0.05 -10.31 -6.31
N ALA A 106 -0.35 -11.25 -5.45
CA ALA A 106 0.53 -12.12 -4.69
C ALA A 106 0.18 -13.61 -4.94
N SER A 107 0.95 -14.52 -4.34
CA SER A 107 0.79 -15.98 -4.49
C SER A 107 -0.61 -16.51 -4.12
N ASP A 108 -1.33 -15.83 -3.22
CA ASP A 108 -2.69 -16.18 -2.80
C ASP A 108 -3.79 -15.41 -3.56
N GLY A 109 -3.39 -14.64 -4.57
CA GLY A 109 -4.29 -13.84 -5.39
C GLY A 109 -4.19 -12.34 -5.13
N VAL A 110 -5.34 -11.67 -5.26
CA VAL A 110 -5.43 -10.21 -5.27
C VAL A 110 -5.66 -9.70 -3.86
N ASN A 111 -4.72 -8.90 -3.35
CA ASN A 111 -4.78 -8.27 -2.04
C ASN A 111 -5.02 -6.77 -2.19
N ILE A 112 -6.00 -6.22 -1.47
CA ILE A 112 -6.30 -4.79 -1.53
C ILE A 112 -5.41 -4.08 -0.51
N ILE A 113 -4.66 -3.08 -0.96
CA ILE A 113 -3.72 -2.34 -0.11
C ILE A 113 -4.15 -0.89 0.11
N ASP A 114 -5.10 -0.40 -0.69
CA ASP A 114 -5.72 0.91 -0.53
C ASP A 114 -7.12 0.89 -1.14
N GLY A 115 -8.09 1.49 -0.43
CA GLY A 115 -9.45 1.69 -0.92
C GLY A 115 -10.54 0.86 -0.26
N HIS A 116 -10.28 0.19 0.86
CA HIS A 116 -11.28 -0.56 1.61
C HIS A 116 -12.55 0.27 1.92
N HIS A 117 -12.42 1.48 2.47
CA HIS A 117 -13.58 2.36 2.72
C HIS A 117 -14.30 2.79 1.42
N ARG A 118 -13.56 2.95 0.31
CA ARG A 118 -14.16 3.26 -1.00
C ARG A 118 -15.02 2.10 -1.48
N LEU A 119 -14.54 0.87 -1.35
CA LEU A 119 -15.30 -0.32 -1.71
C LEU A 119 -16.52 -0.50 -0.80
N ALA A 120 -16.36 -0.32 0.51
CA ALA A 120 -17.47 -0.33 1.46
C ALA A 120 -18.56 0.69 1.06
N ARG A 121 -18.16 1.92 0.69
CA ARG A 121 -19.10 2.93 0.19
C ARG A 121 -19.78 2.51 -1.10
N ARG A 122 -19.06 1.91 -2.05
CA ARG A 122 -19.67 1.42 -3.30
C ARG A 122 -20.70 0.31 -3.07
N PHE A 123 -20.44 -0.59 -2.11
CA PHE A 123 -21.41 -1.59 -1.68
C PHE A 123 -22.66 -0.96 -1.06
N ALA A 124 -22.48 0.03 -0.18
CA ALA A 124 -23.60 0.76 0.41
C ALA A 124 -24.44 1.52 -0.64
N ASP A 125 -23.80 2.05 -1.69
CA ASP A 125 -24.46 2.73 -2.81
C ASP A 125 -25.07 1.76 -3.84
N GLY A 126 -24.96 0.43 -3.67
CA GLY A 126 -25.52 -0.57 -4.59
C GLY A 126 -24.82 -0.64 -5.96
N LEU A 127 -23.55 -0.20 -6.04
CA LEU A 127 -22.80 -0.21 -7.30
C LEU A 127 -22.22 -1.60 -7.57
N GLY A 128 -22.25 -2.05 -8.84
CA GLY A 128 -21.78 -3.40 -9.21
C GLY A 128 -20.33 -3.48 -9.71
N PHE A 129 -19.65 -2.34 -9.87
CA PHE A 129 -18.30 -2.28 -10.44
C PHE A 129 -17.46 -1.22 -9.77
N PHE A 130 -16.14 -1.35 -9.84
CA PHE A 130 -15.16 -0.39 -9.36
C PHE A 130 -13.93 -0.35 -10.29
N ASN A 131 -13.11 0.69 -10.15
CA ASN A 131 -11.84 0.83 -10.85
C ASN A 131 -10.71 0.45 -9.90
N MET A 132 -9.71 -0.28 -10.40
CA MET A 132 -8.57 -0.72 -9.60
C MET A 132 -7.26 -0.65 -10.37
N TYR A 133 -6.19 -0.27 -9.68
CA TYR A 133 -4.84 -0.59 -10.12
C TYR A 133 -4.46 -1.98 -9.58
N MET A 134 -4.02 -2.83 -10.48
CA MET A 134 -3.40 -4.11 -10.14
C MET A 134 -1.90 -3.93 -10.29
N VAL A 135 -1.19 -3.89 -9.15
CA VAL A 135 0.25 -3.72 -9.16
C VAL A 135 0.94 -5.09 -9.02
N PRO A 136 2.05 -5.28 -9.74
CA PRO A 136 2.85 -6.49 -9.59
C PRO A 136 3.40 -6.57 -8.18
N GLY A 137 3.52 -7.79 -7.65
CA GLY A 137 4.07 -8.03 -6.32
C GLY A 137 5.45 -7.41 -6.12
N GLN A 138 6.25 -7.28 -7.19
CA GLN A 138 7.59 -6.68 -7.15
C GLN A 138 7.54 -5.23 -6.69
N LEU A 139 6.44 -4.52 -6.93
CA LEU A 139 6.26 -3.16 -6.44
C LEU A 139 6.16 -3.11 -4.91
N ALA A 140 5.74 -4.20 -4.25
CA ALA A 140 5.74 -4.31 -2.79
C ALA A 140 7.16 -4.22 -2.22
N LEU A 141 8.15 -4.81 -2.88
CA LEU A 141 9.57 -4.71 -2.47
C LEU A 141 10.07 -3.27 -2.58
N HIS A 142 9.69 -2.55 -3.64
CA HIS A 142 10.10 -1.15 -3.83
C HIS A 142 9.36 -0.15 -2.93
N ALA A 143 8.14 -0.48 -2.51
CA ALA A 143 7.33 0.36 -1.64
C ALA A 143 7.49 0.03 -0.15
N GLN A 144 8.34 -0.93 0.20
CA GLN A 144 8.53 -1.33 1.60
C GLN A 144 9.09 -0.19 2.45
N VAL A 145 8.51 -0.04 3.63
CA VAL A 145 8.99 0.85 4.67
C VAL A 145 9.79 0.05 5.68
N GLN A 146 11.00 0.53 5.95
CA GLN A 146 11.91 -0.12 6.90
C GLN A 146 12.13 0.78 8.10
N THR A 147 12.03 0.20 9.29
CA THR A 147 12.29 0.88 10.55
C THR A 147 13.61 0.41 11.13
N TYR A 148 14.39 1.34 11.64
CA TYR A 148 15.69 1.12 12.28
C TYR A 148 15.69 1.78 13.65
N MET A 149 16.34 1.14 14.62
CA MET A 149 16.56 1.69 15.95
C MET A 149 18.06 1.85 16.18
N GLN A 150 18.44 2.98 16.76
CA GLN A 150 19.83 3.24 17.11
C GLN A 150 20.19 2.47 18.39
N THR A 151 21.29 1.71 18.35
CA THR A 151 21.82 0.99 19.50
C THR A 151 22.52 1.94 20.46
N SER A 152 22.76 1.48 21.69
CA SER A 152 23.55 2.24 22.69
C SER A 152 24.98 2.56 22.25
N GLN A 153 25.52 1.81 21.29
CA GLN A 153 26.84 2.04 20.68
C GLN A 153 26.77 2.98 19.46
N GLY A 154 25.60 3.51 19.13
CA GLY A 154 25.39 4.45 18.02
C GLY A 154 25.13 3.82 16.65
N GLY A 155 25.19 2.48 16.53
CA GLY A 155 24.87 1.75 15.30
C GLY A 155 23.37 1.68 15.04
N TRP A 156 22.95 1.34 13.81
CA TRP A 156 21.54 1.18 13.44
C TRP A 156 21.20 -0.29 13.21
N VAL A 157 20.12 -0.77 13.82
CA VAL A 157 19.62 -2.14 13.63
C VAL A 157 18.20 -2.07 13.07
N ARG A 158 17.92 -2.84 12.02
CA ARG A 158 16.57 -2.95 11.44
C ARG A 158 15.65 -3.56 12.50
N VAL A 159 14.61 -2.82 12.88
CA VAL A 159 13.51 -3.33 13.70
C VAL A 159 12.59 -4.04 12.74
N GLN A 160 12.69 -5.37 12.68
CA GLN A 160 11.89 -6.13 11.74
C GLN A 160 10.44 -6.18 12.20
N THR A 161 9.59 -5.40 11.52
CA THR A 161 8.13 -5.37 11.71
C THR A 161 7.46 -5.96 10.48
N GLY A 162 7.54 -7.28 10.33
CA GLY A 162 6.90 -8.01 9.22
C GLY A 162 7.80 -9.06 8.57
N PRO A 163 7.38 -9.60 7.41
CA PRO A 163 8.13 -10.63 6.71
C PRO A 163 9.48 -10.13 6.24
N THR A 164 10.45 -11.04 6.18
CA THR A 164 11.76 -10.85 5.59
C THR A 164 11.65 -10.50 4.10
N ASP A 165 12.70 -9.90 3.55
CA ASP A 165 12.75 -9.60 2.12
C ASP A 165 12.62 -10.88 1.27
N ASP A 166 13.17 -12.00 1.76
CA ASP A 166 13.05 -13.33 1.13
C ASP A 166 11.61 -13.86 1.14
N GLU A 167 10.89 -13.74 2.25
CA GLU A 167 9.48 -14.14 2.36
C GLU A 167 8.58 -13.35 1.41
N ILE A 168 8.84 -12.04 1.30
CA ILE A 168 8.11 -11.17 0.36
C ILE A 168 8.48 -11.57 -1.07
N GLN A 169 9.76 -11.81 -1.35
CA GLN A 169 10.21 -12.21 -2.68
C GLN A 169 9.63 -13.57 -3.11
N ALA A 170 9.48 -14.52 -2.18
CA ALA A 170 8.78 -15.78 -2.43
C ALA A 170 7.30 -15.53 -2.78
N ALA A 171 6.58 -14.75 -1.97
CA ALA A 171 5.17 -14.42 -2.19
C ALA A 171 4.91 -13.70 -3.53
N VAL A 172 5.91 -12.97 -4.03
CA VAL A 172 5.85 -12.17 -5.25
C VAL A 172 6.30 -12.95 -6.50
N SER A 173 7.31 -13.82 -6.39
CA SER A 173 7.83 -14.57 -7.53
C SER A 173 6.82 -15.58 -8.06
N ASP A 174 6.04 -16.18 -7.17
CA ASP A 174 4.94 -17.08 -7.53
C ASP A 174 3.79 -16.36 -8.23
N SER A 175 3.56 -15.08 -7.88
CA SER A 175 2.46 -14.29 -8.42
C SER A 175 2.66 -13.92 -9.89
N LEU A 176 3.90 -13.62 -10.31
CA LEU A 176 4.24 -13.37 -11.72
C LEU A 176 4.04 -14.63 -12.58
N ARG A 177 4.45 -15.80 -12.06
CA ARG A 177 4.24 -17.09 -12.74
C ARG A 177 2.76 -17.41 -12.88
N MET A 178 1.97 -17.21 -11.82
CA MET A 178 0.52 -17.40 -11.85
C MET A 178 -0.19 -16.42 -12.78
N MET A 179 0.20 -15.14 -12.80
CA MET A 179 -0.36 -14.15 -13.72
C MET A 179 -0.10 -14.54 -15.17
N ILE A 180 1.13 -14.94 -15.52
CA ILE A 180 1.48 -15.43 -16.86
C ILE A 180 0.66 -16.67 -17.22
N ALA A 181 0.54 -17.64 -16.30
CA ALA A 181 -0.26 -18.84 -16.52
C ALA A 181 -1.75 -18.53 -16.74
N THR A 182 -2.30 -17.58 -15.98
CA THR A 182 -3.71 -17.17 -16.05
C THR A 182 -3.99 -16.37 -17.33
N MET A 183 -3.07 -15.51 -17.75
CA MET A 183 -3.16 -14.79 -19.03
C MET A 183 -3.11 -15.74 -20.21
N ARG A 184 -2.21 -16.74 -20.19
CA ARG A 184 -2.17 -17.81 -21.20
C ARG A 184 -3.44 -18.66 -21.22
N ALA A 185 -3.95 -19.07 -20.06
CA ALA A 185 -5.18 -19.84 -19.96
C ALA A 185 -6.42 -19.10 -20.50
N ASN A 186 -6.40 -17.76 -20.43
CA ASN A 186 -7.46 -16.89 -20.95
C ASN A 186 -7.18 -16.37 -22.39
N GLY A 187 -6.20 -16.94 -23.10
CA GLY A 187 -5.91 -16.61 -24.50
C GLY A 187 -5.29 -15.23 -24.72
N VAL A 188 -4.72 -14.62 -23.67
CA VAL A 188 -3.97 -13.36 -23.80
C VAL A 188 -2.55 -13.68 -24.24
N ALA A 189 -2.18 -13.24 -25.45
CA ALA A 189 -0.80 -13.32 -25.94
C ALA A 189 0.08 -12.33 -25.15
N LEU A 190 1.21 -12.84 -24.64
CA LEU A 190 2.25 -12.08 -23.95
C LEU A 190 3.43 -11.81 -24.88
#